data_AF-A0A512UK01-F1
#
_entry.id   AF-A0A512UK01-F1
#
_cell.length_a   1.000
_cell.length_b   1.000
_cell.length_c   1.000
_cell.angle_alpha   90.00
_cell.angle_beta   90.00
_cell.angle_gamma   90.00
#
_symmetry.space_group_name_H-M   'P 1'
#
loop_
_entity.id
_entity.type
_entity.pdbx_description
1 polymer ?
#
loop_
_entity_poly.entity_id
_entity_poly.type
_entity_poly.pdbx_seq_one_letter_code
_entity_poly.pdbx_strand_id
1 'polypeptide(L)'
;MELLMQCPKKNEDRIWYDVETEKMAIDALILTWKGQTREGLRYVVAAVENFAHRYSAKASIFNPSFSLMRLLSFFPSAGDYMIKDWLNSSKDLTDPIQIIRRFDLELWPRLVQGEATRVNMCGAVSDQVKLKITQMLKEAKCQNDFWEVRTLSETKEINAIATSNHRTENQDKPSFNVRNEMRIIRQLVNKLRNLAIANPNRCPNCFESHKLMECDQMNQDSMKNIAAYYLTDYEKQTNRSRERSQRAYNQWMDKGNNN
;
A
#
# COMPACT_ATOMS: atom_id res chain seq x y z
N MET A 1 11.53 -28.94 -36.17
CA MET A 1 11.47 -27.51 -35.80
C MET A 1 10.25 -27.35 -34.90
N GLU A 2 10.41 -27.69 -33.62
CA GLU A 2 9.34 -27.63 -32.61
C GLU A 2 9.09 -26.18 -32.22
N LEU A 3 7.95 -25.64 -32.67
CA LEU A 3 7.41 -24.37 -32.19
C LEU A 3 6.90 -24.60 -30.76
N LEU A 4 7.71 -24.23 -29.78
CA LEU A 4 7.33 -24.15 -28.38
C LEU A 4 6.12 -23.23 -28.22
N MET A 5 4.94 -23.83 -28.09
CA MET A 5 3.70 -23.20 -27.66
C MET A 5 3.90 -22.65 -26.24
N GLN A 6 4.37 -21.41 -26.13
CA GLN A 6 4.46 -20.73 -24.84
C GLN A 6 3.04 -20.57 -24.27
N CYS A 7 2.81 -21.12 -23.08
CA CYS A 7 1.52 -21.15 -22.41
C CYS A 7 1.01 -19.71 -22.14
N PRO A 8 -0.16 -19.30 -22.67
CA PRO A 8 -0.68 -17.93 -22.56
C PRO A 8 -0.75 -17.38 -21.13
N LYS A 9 -0.95 -18.26 -20.14
CA LYS A 9 -1.06 -17.90 -18.71
C LYS A 9 0.20 -17.23 -18.15
N LYS A 10 1.40 -17.67 -18.59
CA LYS A 10 2.67 -17.07 -18.12
C LYS A 10 2.85 -15.62 -18.56
N ASN A 11 2.26 -15.22 -19.68
CA ASN A 11 2.30 -13.84 -20.14
C ASN A 11 1.33 -12.96 -19.36
N GLU A 12 0.16 -13.48 -18.98
CA GLU A 12 -0.83 -12.71 -18.23
C GLU A 12 -0.35 -12.40 -16.81
N ASP A 13 0.19 -13.38 -16.08
CA ASP A 13 0.75 -13.19 -14.73
C ASP A 13 1.88 -12.16 -14.72
N ARG A 14 2.72 -12.17 -15.77
CA ARG A 14 3.80 -11.20 -15.92
C ARG A 14 3.28 -9.78 -16.14
N ILE A 15 2.22 -9.61 -16.93
CA ILE A 15 1.59 -8.30 -17.14
C ILE A 15 1.02 -7.78 -15.82
N TRP A 16 0.33 -8.61 -15.03
CA TRP A 16 -0.19 -8.19 -13.72
C TRP A 16 0.91 -7.72 -12.79
N TYR A 17 2.02 -8.44 -12.75
CA TYR A 17 3.17 -8.08 -11.95
C TYR A 17 3.82 -6.76 -12.36
N ASP A 18 3.98 -6.55 -13.67
CA ASP A 18 4.55 -5.32 -14.23
C ASP A 18 3.65 -4.10 -13.93
N VAL A 19 2.33 -4.27 -14.06
CA VAL A 19 1.32 -3.25 -13.74
C VAL A 19 1.37 -2.89 -12.26
N GLU A 20 1.39 -3.88 -11.37
CA GLU A 20 1.45 -3.65 -9.93
C GLU A 20 2.75 -2.94 -9.52
N THR A 21 3.88 -3.39 -10.06
CA THR A 21 5.20 -2.79 -9.78
C THR A 21 5.25 -1.33 -10.25
N GLU A 22 4.74 -1.03 -11.45
CA GLU A 22 4.71 0.34 -11.95
C GLU A 22 3.76 1.24 -11.15
N LYS A 23 2.61 0.71 -10.74
CA LYS A 23 1.68 1.42 -9.85
C LYS A 23 2.32 1.73 -8.48
N MET A 24 3.03 0.77 -7.89
CA MET A 24 3.75 0.97 -6.63
C MET A 24 4.89 2.00 -6.79
N ALA A 25 5.59 2.00 -7.92
CA ALA A 25 6.60 3.02 -8.24
C ALA A 25 5.99 4.43 -8.31
N ILE A 26 4.83 4.58 -8.94
CA ILE A 26 4.09 5.86 -9.01
C ILE A 26 3.63 6.30 -7.62
N ASP A 27 3.07 5.40 -6.82
CA ASP A 27 2.66 5.70 -5.44
C ASP A 27 3.85 6.20 -4.60
N ALA A 28 5.01 5.57 -4.77
CA ALA A 28 6.23 5.98 -4.08
C ALA A 28 6.74 7.34 -4.58
N LEU A 29 6.71 7.62 -5.89
CA LEU A 29 7.03 8.94 -6.46
C LEU A 29 6.15 10.05 -5.86
N ILE A 30 4.84 9.80 -5.71
CA ILE A 30 3.90 10.72 -5.07
C ILE A 30 4.32 11.03 -3.62
N LEU A 31 4.78 10.02 -2.88
CA LEU A 31 5.18 10.16 -1.48
C LEU A 31 6.57 10.78 -1.31
N THR A 32 7.47 10.63 -2.29
CA THR A 32 8.83 11.16 -2.22
C THR A 32 9.00 12.53 -2.86
N TRP A 33 8.06 13.04 -3.66
CA TRP A 33 8.19 14.40 -4.19
C TRP A 33 8.34 15.42 -3.07
N LYS A 34 9.44 16.18 -3.09
CA LYS A 34 9.83 17.11 -2.02
C LYS A 34 8.95 18.34 -1.94
N GLY A 35 8.20 18.68 -2.99
CA GLY A 35 7.48 19.94 -3.02
C GLY A 35 8.38 21.17 -3.23
N GLN A 36 9.47 21.04 -3.99
CA GLN A 36 10.39 22.16 -4.21
C GLN A 36 10.33 22.73 -5.62
N THR A 37 9.87 21.93 -6.57
CA THR A 37 9.88 22.27 -8.00
C THR A 37 8.57 21.85 -8.66
N ARG A 38 8.20 22.60 -9.70
CA ARG A 38 7.00 22.32 -10.51
C ARG A 38 7.23 21.15 -11.45
N GLU A 39 8.48 20.97 -11.87
CA GLU A 39 8.96 19.92 -12.74
C GLU A 39 8.67 18.55 -12.13
N GLY A 40 9.03 18.34 -10.86
CA GLY A 40 8.71 17.12 -10.12
C GLY A 40 7.20 16.85 -10.04
N LEU A 41 6.39 17.89 -9.77
CA LEU A 41 4.93 17.76 -9.72
C LEU A 41 4.34 17.32 -11.06
N ARG A 42 4.72 18.02 -12.15
CA ARG A 42 4.27 17.73 -13.51
C ARG A 42 4.71 16.35 -13.97
N TYR A 43 5.92 15.93 -13.57
CA TYR A 43 6.41 14.59 -13.84
C TYR A 43 5.52 13.50 -13.21
N VAL A 44 5.12 13.67 -11.95
CA VAL A 44 4.22 12.72 -11.28
C VAL A 44 2.87 12.64 -11.98
N VAL A 45 2.27 13.79 -12.37
CA VAL A 45 1.01 13.81 -13.11
C VAL A 45 1.15 13.09 -14.44
N ALA A 46 2.20 13.38 -15.20
CA ALA A 46 2.46 12.72 -16.48
C ALA A 46 2.68 11.20 -16.31
N ALA A 47 3.34 10.75 -15.23
CA ALA A 47 3.51 9.33 -14.95
C ALA A 47 2.17 8.62 -14.71
N VAL A 48 1.24 9.25 -13.98
CA VAL A 48 -0.12 8.74 -13.76
C VAL A 48 -0.91 8.66 -15.07
N GLU A 49 -0.86 9.71 -15.89
CA GLU A 49 -1.55 9.73 -17.19
C GLU A 49 -1.00 8.67 -18.15
N ASN A 50 0.32 8.53 -18.22
CA ASN A 50 0.99 7.50 -19.03
C ASN A 50 0.63 6.09 -18.56
N PHE A 51 0.53 5.87 -17.25
CA PHE A 51 0.06 4.60 -16.70
C PHE A 51 -1.38 4.30 -17.11
N ALA A 52 -2.29 5.27 -16.97
CA ALA A 52 -3.69 5.12 -17.36
C ALA A 52 -3.84 4.84 -18.86
N HIS A 53 -3.00 5.47 -19.70
CA HIS A 53 -2.97 5.22 -21.13
C HIS A 53 -2.45 3.81 -21.46
N ARG A 54 -1.30 3.42 -20.90
CA ARG A 54 -0.65 2.13 -21.17
C ARG A 54 -1.48 0.95 -20.70
N TYR A 55 -2.16 1.09 -19.56
CA TYR A 55 -2.92 0.03 -18.92
C TYR A 55 -4.42 0.31 -18.88
N SER A 56 -4.96 0.96 -19.92
CA SER A 56 -6.37 1.37 -19.99
C SER A 56 -7.35 0.22 -19.67
N ALA A 57 -7.09 -0.99 -20.16
CA ALA A 57 -7.90 -2.19 -19.88
C ALA A 57 -7.86 -2.67 -18.41
N LYS A 58 -6.86 -2.24 -17.64
CA LYS A 58 -6.65 -2.59 -16.21
C LYS A 58 -6.75 -1.38 -15.29
N ALA A 59 -7.00 -0.19 -15.84
CA ALA A 59 -7.03 1.06 -15.12
C ALA A 59 -8.11 1.06 -14.03
N SER A 60 -9.23 0.36 -14.22
CA SER A 60 -10.28 0.25 -13.20
C SER A 60 -9.82 -0.39 -11.89
N ILE A 61 -8.79 -1.25 -11.92
CA ILE A 61 -8.29 -1.98 -10.74
C ILE A 61 -7.10 -1.23 -10.12
N PHE A 62 -6.20 -0.70 -10.94
CA PHE A 62 -4.93 -0.12 -10.47
C PHE A 62 -4.83 1.39 -10.62
N ASN A 63 -5.93 2.12 -10.78
CA ASN A 63 -5.89 3.55 -11.06
C ASN A 63 -5.05 4.33 -10.01
N PRO A 64 -3.85 4.83 -10.35
CA PRO A 64 -3.04 5.59 -9.41
C PRO A 64 -3.56 7.02 -9.25
N SER A 65 -4.55 7.44 -10.03
CA SER A 65 -5.15 8.78 -9.93
C SER A 65 -5.71 9.07 -8.53
N PHE A 66 -6.23 8.07 -7.82
CA PHE A 66 -6.68 8.26 -6.44
C PHE A 66 -5.53 8.60 -5.48
N SER A 67 -4.31 8.14 -5.77
CA SER A 67 -3.13 8.46 -4.98
C SER A 67 -2.66 9.91 -5.18
N LEU A 68 -3.02 10.57 -6.29
CA LEU A 68 -2.61 11.95 -6.57
C LEU A 68 -3.01 12.93 -5.47
N MET A 69 -4.14 12.71 -4.79
CA MET A 69 -4.57 13.57 -3.68
C MET A 69 -3.56 13.62 -2.53
N ARG A 70 -2.67 12.61 -2.41
CA ARG A 70 -1.58 12.63 -1.43
C ARG A 70 -0.50 13.67 -1.74
N LEU A 71 -0.43 14.18 -2.97
CA LEU A 71 0.43 15.32 -3.33
C LEU A 71 0.04 16.60 -2.61
N LEU A 72 -1.20 16.70 -2.14
CA LEU A 72 -1.74 17.82 -1.35
C LEU A 72 -1.60 17.60 0.16
N SER A 73 -0.85 16.58 0.58
CA SER A 73 -0.63 16.22 1.98
C SER A 73 0.83 16.34 2.37
N PHE A 74 1.06 16.34 3.68
CA PHE A 74 2.40 16.34 4.30
C PHE A 74 3.20 17.63 4.10
N PHE A 75 2.50 18.74 3.91
CA PHE A 75 3.09 20.07 4.00
C PHE A 75 3.24 20.49 5.47
N PRO A 76 4.14 21.43 5.78
CA PRO A 76 4.18 22.11 7.06
C PRO A 76 2.84 22.78 7.39
N SER A 77 2.57 23.05 8.66
CA SER A 77 1.26 23.51 9.14
C SER A 77 0.68 24.71 8.36
N ALA A 78 1.53 25.68 7.98
CA ALA A 78 1.11 26.85 7.21
C ALA A 78 0.66 26.47 5.78
N GLY A 79 1.46 25.69 5.06
CA GLY A 79 1.12 25.19 3.72
C GLY A 79 -0.11 24.27 3.75
N ASP A 80 -0.20 23.37 4.73
CA ASP A 80 -1.35 22.47 4.92
C ASP A 80 -2.66 23.26 5.15
N TYR A 81 -2.60 24.35 5.93
CA TYR A 81 -3.75 25.24 6.11
C TYR A 81 -4.18 25.89 4.79
N MET A 82 -3.25 26.47 4.03
CA MET A 82 -3.53 27.10 2.74
C MET A 82 -4.14 26.12 1.73
N ILE A 83 -3.62 24.88 1.69
CA ILE A 83 -4.14 23.83 0.81
C ILE A 83 -5.56 23.44 1.18
N LYS A 84 -5.85 23.28 2.48
CA LYS A 84 -7.20 22.95 2.95
C LYS A 84 -8.20 24.06 2.64
N ASP A 85 -7.82 25.32 2.85
CA ASP A 85 -8.65 26.47 2.53
C ASP A 85 -8.95 26.58 1.02
N TRP A 86 -7.92 26.41 0.19
CA TRP A 86 -8.06 26.37 -1.27
C TRP A 86 -8.91 25.20 -1.76
N LEU A 87 -8.75 24.00 -1.18
CA LEU A 87 -9.59 22.82 -1.50
C LEU A 87 -11.05 23.06 -1.13
N ASN A 88 -11.32 23.66 0.03
CA ASN A 88 -12.69 23.99 0.46
C ASN A 88 -13.38 25.00 -0.46
N SER A 89 -12.59 25.82 -1.16
CA SER A 89 -13.07 26.78 -2.17
C SER A 89 -13.28 26.14 -3.55
N SER A 90 -12.79 24.91 -3.76
CA SER A 90 -12.79 24.22 -5.06
C SER A 90 -13.78 23.04 -5.12
N LYS A 91 -14.99 23.23 -4.59
CA LYS A 91 -15.99 22.16 -4.38
C LYS A 91 -16.47 21.45 -5.66
N ASP A 92 -16.31 22.07 -6.81
CA ASP A 92 -16.84 21.54 -8.07
C ASP A 92 -15.91 20.51 -8.75
N LEU A 93 -14.72 20.26 -8.19
CA LEU A 93 -13.76 19.33 -8.76
C LEU A 93 -13.81 17.98 -8.06
N THR A 94 -14.05 16.92 -8.83
CA THR A 94 -13.96 15.53 -8.35
C THR A 94 -12.81 14.76 -8.98
N ASP A 95 -12.27 15.23 -10.12
CA ASP A 95 -11.18 14.55 -10.82
C ASP A 95 -9.80 14.89 -10.21
N PRO A 96 -9.05 13.90 -9.69
CA PRO A 96 -7.75 14.16 -9.06
C PRO A 96 -6.74 14.84 -9.98
N ILE A 97 -6.72 14.52 -11.28
CA ILE A 97 -5.78 15.13 -12.22
C ILE A 97 -6.09 16.63 -12.39
N GLN A 98 -7.36 16.99 -12.59
CA GLN A 98 -7.77 18.39 -12.67
C GLN A 98 -7.50 19.15 -11.38
N ILE A 99 -7.73 18.52 -10.21
CA ILE A 99 -7.41 19.13 -8.91
C ILE A 99 -5.91 19.45 -8.84
N ILE A 100 -5.03 18.49 -9.15
CA ILE A 100 -3.57 18.71 -9.09
C ILE A 100 -3.10 19.74 -10.13
N ARG A 101 -3.72 19.78 -11.32
CA ARG A 101 -3.41 20.81 -12.32
C ARG A 101 -3.79 22.21 -11.85
N ARG A 102 -4.96 22.38 -11.23
CA ARG A 102 -5.34 23.67 -10.64
C ARG A 102 -4.46 24.03 -9.46
N PHE A 103 -4.04 23.06 -8.65
CA PHE A 103 -3.06 23.28 -7.60
C PHE A 103 -1.73 23.82 -8.16
N ASP A 104 -1.18 23.22 -9.23
CA ASP A 104 0.05 23.70 -9.91
C ASP A 104 -0.08 25.14 -10.43
N LEU A 105 -1.26 25.52 -10.88
CA LEU A 105 -1.49 26.83 -11.50
C LEU A 105 -1.85 27.92 -10.48
N GLU A 106 -2.69 27.61 -9.49
CA GLU A 106 -3.33 28.60 -8.62
C GLU A 106 -2.63 28.75 -7.28
N LEU A 107 -2.34 27.63 -6.61
CA LEU A 107 -1.86 27.65 -5.22
C LEU A 107 -0.35 27.45 -5.12
N TRP A 108 0.23 26.54 -5.91
CA TRP A 108 1.65 26.22 -5.85
C TRP A 108 2.55 27.47 -5.94
N PRO A 109 2.34 28.41 -6.88
CA PRO A 109 3.17 29.61 -6.99
C PRO A 109 3.06 30.57 -5.80
N ARG A 110 2.05 30.39 -4.94
CA ARG A 110 1.77 31.23 -3.77
C ARG A 110 2.35 30.66 -2.48
N LEU A 111 2.78 29.40 -2.48
CA LEU A 111 3.42 28.78 -1.31
C LEU A 111 4.86 29.29 -1.20
N VAL A 112 5.26 29.75 -0.01
CA VAL A 112 6.65 30.12 0.25
C VAL A 112 7.51 28.85 0.28
N GLN A 113 8.79 28.92 -0.10
CA GLN A 113 9.68 27.73 -0.20
C GLN A 113 9.70 26.86 1.08
N GLY A 114 9.63 27.49 2.26
CA GLY A 114 9.56 26.80 3.55
C GLY A 114 8.21 26.11 3.83
N GLU A 115 7.14 26.53 3.15
CA GLU A 115 5.78 25.99 3.27
C GLU A 115 5.47 24.97 2.18
N ALA A 116 6.23 24.98 1.08
CA ALA A 116 6.10 24.06 -0.05
C ALA A 116 6.86 22.74 0.18
N THR A 117 7.90 22.73 1.03
CA THR A 117 8.72 21.52 1.23
C THR A 117 7.98 20.47 2.07
N ARG A 118 7.66 19.33 1.45
CA ARG A 118 6.92 18.22 2.05
C ARG A 118 7.80 17.34 2.94
N VAL A 119 7.20 16.82 4.01
CA VAL A 119 7.82 15.79 4.87
C VAL A 119 7.94 14.48 4.10
N ASN A 120 9.10 13.83 4.18
CA ASN A 120 9.28 12.51 3.60
C ASN A 120 8.43 11.47 4.35
N MET A 121 7.44 10.91 3.67
CA MET A 121 6.54 9.88 4.21
C MET A 121 6.72 8.52 3.51
N CYS A 122 7.70 8.40 2.62
CA CYS A 122 7.95 7.13 1.94
C CYS A 122 8.58 6.13 2.92
N GLY A 123 7.88 5.02 3.13
CA GLY A 123 8.44 3.86 3.82
C GLY A 123 9.44 3.12 2.94
N ALA A 124 9.93 2.00 3.45
CA ALA A 124 10.73 1.07 2.66
C ALA A 124 9.89 0.45 1.53
N VAL A 125 10.49 0.28 0.36
CA VAL A 125 9.89 -0.39 -0.81
C VAL A 125 10.66 -1.67 -1.16
N SER A 126 10.14 -2.45 -2.10
CA SER A 126 10.89 -3.58 -2.67
C SER A 126 12.01 -3.11 -3.60
N ASP A 127 13.03 -3.95 -3.80
CA ASP A 127 14.18 -3.64 -4.66
C ASP A 127 13.76 -3.30 -6.10
N GLN A 128 12.74 -3.99 -6.61
CA GLN A 128 12.20 -3.76 -7.95
C GLN A 128 11.51 -2.41 -8.08
N VAL A 129 10.74 -2.00 -7.06
CA VAL A 129 10.10 -0.69 -7.04
C VAL A 129 11.18 0.40 -6.95
N LYS A 130 12.21 0.24 -6.12
CA LYS A 130 13.35 1.17 -6.05
C LYS A 130 14.07 1.28 -7.40
N LEU A 131 14.35 0.16 -8.06
CA LEU A 131 14.98 0.13 -9.38
C LEU A 131 14.13 0.89 -10.41
N LYS A 132 12.82 0.62 -10.45
CA LYS A 132 11.87 1.26 -11.37
C LYS A 132 11.82 2.78 -11.17
N ILE A 133 11.71 3.25 -9.92
CA ILE A 133 11.73 4.69 -9.59
C ILE A 133 13.06 5.33 -10.01
N THR A 134 14.18 4.67 -9.73
CA THR A 134 15.51 5.17 -10.09
C THR A 134 15.64 5.36 -11.60
N GLN A 135 15.15 4.39 -12.39
CA GLN A 135 15.11 4.49 -13.85
C GLN A 135 14.22 5.65 -14.31
N MET A 136 12.98 5.72 -13.80
CA MET A 136 12.01 6.77 -14.10
C MET A 136 12.59 8.17 -13.88
N LEU A 137 13.18 8.42 -12.70
CA LEU A 137 13.77 9.71 -12.35
C LEU A 137 15.03 10.03 -13.17
N LYS A 138 15.82 9.00 -13.54
CA LYS A 138 17.02 9.18 -14.37
C LYS A 138 16.68 9.57 -15.81
N GLU A 139 15.68 8.92 -16.39
CA GLU A 139 15.19 9.23 -17.74
C GLU A 139 14.62 10.66 -17.79
N ALA A 140 13.92 11.08 -16.74
CA ALA A 140 13.31 12.40 -16.63
C ALA A 140 14.27 13.51 -16.14
N LYS A 141 15.47 13.14 -15.65
CA LYS A 141 16.48 14.07 -15.11
C LYS A 141 15.96 14.95 -13.95
N CYS A 142 15.10 14.40 -13.09
CA CYS A 142 14.44 15.12 -12.00
C CYS A 142 14.73 14.52 -10.61
N GLN A 143 15.83 13.78 -10.45
CA GLN A 143 16.17 13.06 -9.22
C GLN A 143 16.19 13.97 -7.98
N ASN A 144 16.65 15.21 -8.13
CA ASN A 144 16.79 16.16 -7.02
C ASN A 144 15.43 16.61 -6.46
N ASP A 145 14.34 16.43 -7.20
CA ASP A 145 12.99 16.82 -6.79
C ASP A 145 12.33 15.83 -5.83
N PHE A 146 12.96 14.66 -5.62
CA PHE A 146 12.42 13.56 -4.85
C PHE A 146 13.36 13.16 -3.71
N TRP A 147 12.78 12.74 -2.59
CA TRP A 147 13.50 12.06 -1.52
C TRP A 147 14.03 10.72 -2.01
N GLU A 148 15.20 10.32 -1.51
CA GLU A 148 15.76 9.01 -1.81
C GLU A 148 14.86 7.90 -1.25
N VAL A 149 14.51 6.95 -2.11
CA VAL A 149 13.72 5.77 -1.75
C VAL A 149 14.64 4.68 -1.22
N ARG A 150 14.24 4.04 -0.12
CA ARG A 150 15.03 3.01 0.56
C ARG A 150 14.34 1.65 0.52
N THR A 151 15.13 0.59 0.61
CA THR A 151 14.64 -0.78 0.73
C THR A 151 14.64 -1.25 2.19
N LEU A 152 13.97 -2.37 2.47
CA LEU A 152 13.95 -2.94 3.82
C LEU A 152 15.35 -3.37 4.28
N SER A 153 16.19 -3.89 3.38
CA SER A 153 17.58 -4.26 3.69
C SER A 153 18.39 -3.04 4.13
N GLU A 154 18.30 -1.94 3.38
CA GLU A 154 19.00 -0.69 3.68
C GLU A 154 18.56 -0.09 5.02
N THR A 155 17.26 -0.14 5.34
CA THR A 155 16.76 0.36 6.63
C THR A 155 17.23 -0.48 7.82
N LYS A 156 17.44 -1.79 7.66
CA LYS A 156 17.95 -2.67 8.72
C LYS A 156 19.44 -2.44 9.00
N GLU A 157 20.24 -2.18 7.96
CA GLU A 157 21.65 -1.84 8.10
C GLU A 157 21.84 -0.49 8.81
N ILE A 158 21.02 0.51 8.48
CA ILE A 158 21.04 1.81 9.18
C ILE A 158 20.63 1.64 10.64
N ASN A 159 19.61 0.83 10.94
CA ASN A 159 19.21 0.57 12.32
C ASN A 159 20.27 -0.21 13.09
N ALA A 160 21.00 -1.14 12.47
CA ALA A 160 22.13 -1.82 13.12
C ALA A 160 23.26 -0.84 13.50
N ILE A 161 23.51 0.18 12.69
CA ILE A 161 24.50 1.24 12.96
C ILE A 161 23.96 2.26 13.98
N ALA A 162 22.69 2.66 13.87
CA ALA A 162 22.04 3.61 14.77
C ALA A 162 21.76 3.04 16.18
N THR A 163 21.62 1.72 16.34
CA THR A 163 21.46 1.10 17.67
C THR A 163 22.73 1.20 18.52
N SER A 164 23.87 1.62 17.95
CA SER A 164 25.09 1.95 18.70
C SER A 164 25.08 3.36 19.32
N ASN A 165 24.22 4.27 18.84
CA ASN A 165 24.17 5.66 19.30
C ASN A 165 22.71 6.14 19.42
N HIS A 166 22.29 6.38 20.66
CA HIS A 166 20.99 6.93 21.09
C HIS A 166 19.78 5.97 21.14
N ARG A 167 19.56 5.42 22.35
CA ARG A 167 18.21 5.21 22.87
C ARG A 167 17.57 6.59 23.11
N THR A 168 16.63 6.98 22.27
CA THR A 168 15.57 7.90 22.67
C THR A 168 14.23 7.26 22.31
N GLU A 169 13.38 7.14 23.33
CA GLU A 169 11.99 6.77 23.22
C GLU A 169 11.30 7.69 22.22
N ASN A 170 10.97 7.17 21.05
CA ASN A 170 9.87 7.69 20.26
C ASN A 170 8.90 6.54 20.05
N GLN A 171 7.70 6.70 20.60
CA GLN A 171 6.59 5.78 20.37
C GLN A 171 6.33 5.68 18.87
N ASP A 172 6.65 4.52 18.30
CA ASP A 172 6.35 4.15 16.92
C ASP A 172 4.84 4.25 16.70
N LYS A 173 4.39 5.39 16.18
CA LYS A 173 3.06 5.48 15.58
C LYS A 173 3.11 4.62 14.31
N PRO A 174 2.31 3.54 14.19
CA PRO A 174 2.32 2.71 13.00
C PRO A 174 1.99 3.59 11.80
N SER A 175 2.83 3.47 10.77
CA SER A 175 2.70 4.25 9.53
C SER A 175 1.30 4.12 8.96
N PHE A 176 0.84 5.15 8.25
CA PHE A 176 -0.53 5.21 7.69
C PHE A 176 -0.87 3.98 6.81
N ASN A 177 0.14 3.38 6.18
CA ASN A 177 -0.03 2.17 5.36
C ASN A 177 -0.43 0.95 6.21
N VAL A 178 0.20 0.76 7.38
CA VAL A 178 -0.11 -0.33 8.32
C VAL A 178 -1.54 -0.19 8.84
N ARG A 179 -2.05 1.03 9.03
CA ARG A 179 -3.45 1.25 9.48
C ARG A 179 -4.47 0.82 8.43
N ASN A 180 -4.22 1.10 7.16
CA ASN A 180 -5.10 0.70 6.06
C ASN A 180 -5.06 -0.81 5.81
N GLU A 181 -3.87 -1.42 5.82
CA GLU A 181 -3.73 -2.87 5.74
C GLU A 181 -4.47 -3.56 6.87
N MET A 182 -4.29 -3.11 8.12
CA MET A 182 -5.01 -3.66 9.27
C MET A 182 -6.54 -3.51 9.15
N ARG A 183 -7.02 -2.42 8.56
CA ARG A 183 -8.46 -2.24 8.28
C ARG A 183 -8.96 -3.26 7.25
N ILE A 184 -8.23 -3.48 6.16
CA ILE A 184 -8.59 -4.43 5.10
C ILE A 184 -8.56 -5.86 5.65
N ILE A 185 -7.51 -6.24 6.36
CA ILE A 185 -7.38 -7.58 6.96
C ILE A 185 -8.53 -7.80 7.95
N ARG A 186 -8.87 -6.82 8.79
CA ARG A 186 -10.02 -6.90 9.70
C ARG A 186 -11.34 -7.13 8.94
N GLN A 187 -11.58 -6.38 7.87
CA GLN A 187 -12.79 -6.54 7.06
C GLN A 187 -12.87 -7.93 6.42
N LEU A 188 -11.76 -8.45 5.91
CA LEU A 188 -11.68 -9.78 5.33
C LEU A 188 -11.98 -10.86 6.38
N VAL A 189 -11.33 -10.78 7.55
CA VAL A 189 -11.52 -11.74 8.65
C VAL A 189 -12.97 -11.73 9.15
N ASN A 190 -13.60 -10.56 9.28
CA ASN A 190 -15.01 -10.47 9.65
C ASN A 190 -15.92 -11.09 8.59
N LYS A 191 -15.63 -10.88 7.29
CA LYS A 191 -16.36 -11.56 6.21
C LYS A 191 -16.21 -13.08 6.28
N LEU A 192 -15.00 -13.58 6.53
CA LEU A 192 -14.75 -15.02 6.67
C LEU A 192 -15.48 -15.63 7.87
N ARG A 193 -15.48 -14.94 9.03
CA ARG A 193 -16.28 -15.35 10.20
C ARG A 193 -17.77 -15.41 9.87
N ASN A 194 -18.31 -14.37 9.25
CA ASN A 194 -19.73 -14.32 8.87
C ASN A 194 -20.09 -15.42 7.87
N LEU A 195 -19.20 -15.71 6.91
CA LEU A 195 -19.38 -16.79 5.95
C LEU A 195 -19.39 -18.16 6.64
N ALA A 196 -18.49 -18.40 7.60
CA ALA A 196 -18.46 -19.65 8.35
C ALA A 196 -19.72 -19.84 9.21
N ILE A 197 -20.22 -18.77 9.86
CA ILE A 197 -21.47 -18.80 10.64
C ILE A 197 -22.68 -19.07 9.72
N ALA A 198 -22.75 -18.40 8.57
CA ALA A 198 -23.86 -18.55 7.62
C ALA A 198 -23.85 -19.91 6.89
N ASN A 199 -22.70 -20.60 6.83
CA ASN A 199 -22.53 -21.85 6.10
C ASN A 199 -21.93 -22.94 7.00
N PRO A 200 -22.67 -23.44 8.01
CA PRO A 200 -22.15 -24.41 8.98
C PRO A 200 -21.75 -25.75 8.36
N ASN A 201 -22.25 -26.05 7.16
CA ASN A 201 -21.93 -27.27 6.41
C ASN A 201 -20.69 -27.13 5.50
N ARG A 202 -20.01 -25.97 5.51
CA ARG A 202 -18.79 -25.74 4.74
C ARG A 202 -17.58 -25.67 5.66
N CYS A 203 -16.49 -26.28 5.23
CA CYS A 203 -15.23 -26.25 5.93
C CYS A 203 -14.66 -24.82 5.93
N PRO A 204 -14.33 -24.24 7.09
CA PRO A 204 -13.76 -22.89 7.17
C PRO A 204 -12.31 -22.79 6.66
N ASN A 205 -11.65 -23.90 6.33
CA ASN A 205 -10.29 -23.88 5.77
C ASN A 205 -10.28 -23.88 4.24
N CYS A 206 -11.03 -24.78 3.60
CA CYS A 206 -11.05 -24.97 2.14
C CYS A 206 -12.38 -24.61 1.46
N PHE A 207 -13.43 -24.30 2.24
CA PHE A 207 -14.78 -23.90 1.78
C PHE A 207 -15.62 -24.98 1.08
N GLU A 208 -15.19 -26.24 1.15
CA GLU A 208 -15.89 -27.42 0.65
C GLU A 208 -16.86 -28.03 1.68
N SER A 209 -17.73 -28.95 1.25
CA SER A 209 -18.78 -29.57 2.08
C SER A 209 -18.27 -30.71 2.98
N HIS A 210 -17.58 -30.36 4.06
CA HIS A 210 -17.19 -31.29 5.13
C HIS A 210 -16.86 -30.53 6.42
N LYS A 211 -16.66 -31.26 7.53
CA LYS A 211 -16.23 -30.64 8.79
C LYS A 211 -14.75 -30.26 8.74
N LEU A 212 -14.34 -29.27 9.53
CA LEU A 212 -12.94 -28.85 9.62
C LEU A 212 -12.00 -30.01 10.01
N MET A 213 -12.48 -30.92 10.86
CA MET A 213 -11.72 -32.10 11.31
C MET A 213 -11.45 -33.13 10.22
N GLU A 214 -12.28 -33.12 9.19
CA GLU A 214 -12.21 -34.04 8.05
C GLU A 214 -11.45 -33.40 6.88
N CYS A 215 -10.93 -32.18 7.06
CA CYS A 215 -10.27 -31.42 6.00
C CYS A 215 -8.88 -31.99 5.67
N ASP A 216 -8.77 -32.56 4.47
CA ASP A 216 -7.53 -33.09 3.90
C ASP A 216 -6.55 -31.98 3.47
N GLN A 217 -7.05 -30.76 3.23
CA GLN A 217 -6.24 -29.58 2.91
C GLN A 217 -5.63 -28.89 4.15
N MET A 218 -5.73 -29.47 5.33
CA MET A 218 -5.14 -28.93 6.56
C MET A 218 -3.63 -29.15 6.60
N ASN A 219 -2.86 -28.08 6.39
CA ASN A 219 -1.41 -28.09 6.47
C ASN A 219 -0.90 -28.28 7.91
N GLN A 220 0.23 -28.99 8.07
CA GLN A 220 0.87 -29.16 9.37
C GLN A 220 1.30 -27.83 9.98
N ASP A 221 1.76 -26.90 9.15
CA ASP A 221 2.04 -25.52 9.53
C ASP A 221 0.72 -24.73 9.67
N SER A 222 0.43 -24.29 10.89
CA SER A 222 -0.78 -23.52 11.20
C SER A 222 -0.87 -22.18 10.45
N MET A 223 0.26 -21.61 10.02
CA MET A 223 0.30 -20.37 9.22
C MET A 223 -0.26 -20.56 7.81
N LYS A 224 -0.35 -21.81 7.33
CA LYS A 224 -0.91 -22.14 6.01
C LYS A 224 -2.40 -22.50 6.07
N ASN A 225 -3.00 -22.52 7.26
CA ASN A 225 -4.42 -22.84 7.44
C ASN A 225 -5.22 -21.56 7.64
N ILE A 226 -6.12 -21.24 6.70
CA ILE A 226 -6.93 -20.02 6.74
C ILE A 226 -7.78 -19.99 8.02
N ALA A 227 -8.36 -21.13 8.40
CA ALA A 227 -9.17 -21.30 9.60
C ALA A 227 -8.46 -20.86 10.89
N ALA A 228 -7.13 -20.99 10.96
CA ALA A 228 -6.34 -20.64 12.15
C ALA A 228 -6.36 -19.13 12.46
N TYR A 229 -6.58 -18.28 11.44
CA TYR A 229 -6.57 -16.83 11.56
C TYR A 229 -7.86 -16.23 12.09
N TYR A 230 -8.99 -16.94 11.99
CA TYR A 230 -10.29 -16.32 12.24
C TYR A 230 -11.30 -17.15 13.04
N LEU A 231 -11.18 -18.48 13.10
CA LEU A 231 -11.99 -19.27 14.03
C LEU A 231 -11.40 -19.14 15.41
N THR A 232 -12.20 -18.91 16.45
CA THR A 232 -11.74 -18.75 17.84
C THR A 232 -11.41 -20.08 18.50
N ASP A 233 -12.09 -21.15 18.13
CA ASP A 233 -11.96 -22.50 18.67
C ASP A 233 -11.14 -23.47 17.80
N TYR A 234 -10.42 -22.96 16.79
CA TYR A 234 -9.55 -23.76 15.91
C TYR A 234 -8.70 -24.81 16.65
N GLU A 235 -7.98 -24.42 17.71
CA GLU A 235 -7.11 -25.34 18.45
C GLU A 235 -7.90 -26.47 19.13
N LYS A 236 -9.12 -26.16 19.60
CA LYS A 236 -10.03 -27.14 20.21
C LYS A 236 -10.60 -28.09 19.18
N GLN A 237 -10.96 -27.57 18.00
CA GLN A 237 -11.45 -28.40 16.91
C GLN A 237 -10.31 -29.29 16.44
N THR A 238 -9.22 -28.73 15.93
CA THR A 238 -8.20 -29.47 15.17
C THR A 238 -7.12 -30.15 16.00
N ASN A 239 -7.06 -29.91 17.32
CA ASN A 239 -5.95 -30.32 18.18
C ASN A 239 -4.57 -29.87 17.63
N ARG A 240 -4.53 -28.74 16.91
CA ARG A 240 -3.29 -28.15 16.36
C ARG A 240 -3.05 -26.81 17.03
N SER A 241 -1.82 -26.55 17.45
CA SER A 241 -1.45 -25.26 18.03
C SER A 241 -1.47 -24.17 16.97
N ARG A 242 -1.96 -22.99 17.35
CA ARG A 242 -1.69 -21.75 16.63
C ARG A 242 -0.30 -21.24 16.95
N GLU A 243 0.24 -20.48 16.01
CA GLU A 243 1.38 -19.62 16.28
C GLU A 243 1.02 -18.47 17.22
N ARG A 244 2.01 -17.95 17.96
CA ARG A 244 1.81 -16.83 18.90
C ARG A 244 1.22 -15.60 18.21
N SER A 245 1.64 -15.33 16.98
CA SER A 245 1.13 -14.22 16.15
C SER A 245 -0.36 -14.37 15.83
N GLN A 246 -0.82 -15.58 15.50
CA GLN A 246 -2.23 -15.86 15.21
C GLN A 246 -3.11 -15.77 16.46
N ARG A 247 -2.61 -16.19 17.62
CA ARG A 247 -3.32 -16.00 18.91
C ARG A 247 -3.46 -14.52 19.24
N ALA A 248 -2.37 -13.76 19.13
CA ALA A 248 -2.37 -12.32 19.39
C ALA A 248 -3.33 -11.58 18.44
N TYR A 249 -3.35 -11.98 17.16
CA TYR A 249 -4.26 -11.42 16.17
C TYR A 249 -5.74 -11.73 16.49
N ASN A 250 -6.08 -12.99 16.77
CA ASN A 250 -7.46 -13.35 17.17
C ASN A 250 -7.90 -12.60 18.44
N GLN A 251 -7.05 -12.53 19.47
CA GLN A 251 -7.36 -11.78 20.69
C GLN A 251 -7.59 -10.29 20.42
N TRP A 252 -6.81 -9.69 19.51
CA TRP A 252 -6.98 -8.31 19.12
C TRP A 252 -8.29 -8.09 18.36
N MET A 253 -8.65 -9.02 17.46
CA MET A 253 -9.92 -8.99 16.73
C MET A 253 -11.12 -9.13 17.67
N ASP A 254 -11.04 -10.01 18.66
CA ASP A 254 -12.14 -10.26 19.60
C ASP A 254 -12.35 -9.07 20.55
N LYS A 255 -11.27 -8.37 20.94
CA LYS A 255 -11.36 -7.13 21.73
C LYS A 255 -12.00 -5.97 20.95
N GLY A 256 -11.85 -5.95 19.63
CA GLY A 256 -12.36 -4.88 18.76
C GLY A 256 -13.86 -4.93 18.47
N ASN A 257 -14.54 -6.05 18.77
CA ASN A 257 -15.99 -6.21 18.55
C ASN A 257 -16.84 -5.88 19.80
N ASN A 258 -16.21 -5.52 20.93
CA ASN A 258 -16.88 -5.19 22.19
C ASN A 258 -17.03 -3.67 22.44
N ASN A 259 -16.70 -2.84 21.44
CA ASN A 259 -16.92 -1.40 21.41
C ASN A 259 -17.76 -1.03 20.20
#